data_AF-A0A2E2PK86-F1
#
_entry.id   AF-A0A2E2PK86-F1
#
_cell.length_a   1.000
_cell.length_b   1.000
_cell.length_c   1.000
_cell.angle_alpha   90.00
_cell.angle_beta   90.00
_cell.angle_gamma   90.00
#
_symmetry.space_group_name_H-M   'P 1'
#
loop_
_entity.id
_entity.type
_entity.pdbx_description
1 polymer ?
#
loop_
_entity_poly.entity_id
_entity_poly.type
_entity_poly.pdbx_seq_one_letter_code
_entity_poly.pdbx_strand_id
1 'polypeptide(L)' 'MKNVIENKCFFLSSVTSIRNLPDESLKEICFWGRSNVGKSSLLNSITNHNIARISKTPGRTTALNFFEIEKKI' A
#
# COMPACT_ATOMS: atom_id res chain seq x y z
N MET A 1 11.76 5.73 -16.00
CA MET A 1 12.17 5.80 -14.57
C MET A 1 12.56 4.40 -14.15
N LYS A 2 13.65 4.23 -13.39
CA LYS A 2 14.02 2.90 -12.84
C LYS A 2 12.94 2.47 -11.84
N ASN A 3 12.54 1.20 -11.89
CA ASN A 3 11.67 0.62 -10.86
C ASN A 3 12.42 0.64 -9.53
N VAL A 4 11.84 1.28 -8.51
CA VAL A 4 12.40 1.23 -7.15
C VAL A 4 12.14 -0.14 -6.53
N ILE A 5 10.97 -0.72 -6.83
CA ILE A 5 10.60 -2.08 -6.44
C ILE A 5 10.52 -2.91 -7.73
N GLU A 6 11.47 -3.81 -7.93
CA GLU A 6 11.52 -4.69 -9.12
C GLU A 6 10.62 -5.93 -8.98
N ASN A 7 10.30 -6.31 -7.75
CA ASN A 7 9.43 -7.45 -7.46
C ASN A 7 7.96 -7.07 -7.64
N LYS A 8 7.13 -8.05 -8.00
CA LYS A 8 5.68 -7.81 -8.07
C LYS A 8 5.15 -7.43 -6.70
N CYS A 9 4.17 -6.54 -6.69
CA CYS A 9 3.48 -6.12 -5.49
C CYS A 9 1.98 -6.37 -5.68
N PHE A 10 1.30 -6.88 -4.66
CA PHE A 10 -0.13 -7.19 -4.72
C PHE A 10 -0.84 -6.71 -3.47
N PHE A 11 -2.13 -6.44 -3.61
CA PHE A 11 -2.99 -6.10 -2.48
C PHE A 11 -3.19 -7.35 -1.60
N LEU A 12 -2.88 -7.22 -0.31
CA LEU A 12 -3.04 -8.29 0.66
C LEU A 12 -4.38 -8.15 1.39
N SER A 13 -4.58 -7.03 2.08
CA SER A 13 -5.77 -6.82 2.90
C SER A 13 -6.06 -5.34 3.18
N SER A 14 -7.28 -5.04 3.61
CA SER A 14 -7.69 -3.74 4.14
C SER A 14 -8.33 -3.94 5.49
N VAL A 15 -7.79 -3.32 6.53
CA VAL A 15 -8.17 -3.60 7.91
C VAL A 15 -8.60 -2.32 8.62
N THR A 16 -9.70 -2.39 9.36
CA THR A 16 -10.26 -1.27 10.13
C THR A 16 -10.09 -1.44 11.64
N SER A 17 -9.54 -2.58 12.07
CA SER A 17 -9.35 -2.97 13.46
C SER A 17 -7.98 -3.62 13.63
N ILE A 18 -7.29 -3.29 14.73
CA ILE A 18 -5.97 -3.83 15.07
C ILE A 18 -5.99 -5.37 15.22
N ARG A 19 -7.15 -5.94 15.59
CA ARG A 19 -7.33 -7.40 15.70
C ARG A 19 -7.25 -8.13 14.36
N ASN A 20 -7.37 -7.41 13.26
CA ASN A 20 -7.38 -7.97 11.92
C ASN A 20 -6.04 -7.71 11.19
N LEU A 21 -5.00 -7.28 11.91
CA LEU A 21 -3.67 -7.11 11.32
C LEU A 21 -3.16 -8.47 10.79
N PRO A 22 -2.48 -8.47 9.64
CA PRO A 22 -1.75 -9.65 9.19
C PRO A 22 -0.58 -9.97 10.14
N ASP A 23 -0.03 -11.18 10.04
CA ASP A 23 1.10 -11.61 10.86
C ASP A 23 2.33 -10.71 10.67
N GLU A 24 2.92 -10.22 11.77
CA GLU A 24 4.12 -9.34 11.80
C GLU A 24 5.43 -10.10 11.47
N SER A 25 5.38 -11.06 10.55
CA SER A 25 6.52 -11.91 10.18
C SER A 25 7.53 -11.22 9.25
N LEU A 26 7.16 -10.08 8.67
CA LEU A 26 7.93 -9.35 7.67
C LEU A 26 8.20 -7.91 8.12
N LYS A 27 9.24 -7.29 7.55
CA LYS A 27 9.49 -5.85 7.73
C LYS A 27 8.47 -5.06 6.92
N GLU A 28 7.84 -4.07 7.55
CA GLU A 28 6.82 -3.23 6.92
C GLU A 28 7.27 -1.77 6.76
N ILE A 29 6.73 -1.09 5.74
CA ILE A 29 6.92 0.34 5.50
C ILE A 29 5.54 0.99 5.42
N CYS A 30 5.27 1.95 6.32
CA CYS A 30 4.00 2.67 6.37
C CYS A 30 4.08 4.02 5.65
N PHE A 31 3.15 4.27 4.73
CA PHE A 31 2.92 5.58 4.12
C PHE A 31 1.74 6.29 4.79
N TRP A 32 1.99 7.37 5.52
CA TRP A 32 0.97 8.12 6.25
C TRP A 32 0.90 9.60 5.84
N GLY A 33 -0.24 10.26 6.08
CA GLY A 33 -0.45 11.67 5.74
C GLY A 33 -1.91 12.01 5.37
N ARG A 34 -2.23 13.30 5.27
CA ARG A 34 -3.59 13.82 4.99
C ARG A 34 -4.23 13.16 3.76
N SER A 35 -5.56 13.16 3.68
CA SER A 35 -6.27 12.68 2.48
C SER A 35 -5.78 13.42 1.23
N ASN A 36 -5.64 12.70 0.11
CA ASN A 36 -5.24 13.23 -1.20
C ASN A 36 -3.85 13.89 -1.32
N VAL A 37 -2.93 13.71 -0.36
CA VAL A 37 -1.54 14.20 -0.49
C VAL A 37 -0.66 13.42 -1.48
N GLY A 38 -1.22 12.42 -2.19
CA GLY A 38 -0.48 11.65 -3.19
C GLY A 38 0.08 10.29 -2.73
N LYS A 39 -0.28 9.79 -1.53
CA LYS A 39 0.17 8.47 -1.03
C LYS A 39 -0.05 7.32 -2.00
N SER A 40 -1.29 7.17 -2.52
CA SER A 40 -1.61 6.13 -3.50
C SER A 40 -0.87 6.32 -4.82
N SER A 41 -0.67 7.58 -5.24
CA SER A 41 0.10 7.89 -6.46
C SER A 41 1.57 7.51 -6.29
N LEU A 42 2.17 7.76 -5.12
CA LEU A 42 3.52 7.33 -4.80
C LEU A 42 3.64 5.80 -4.82
N LEU A 43 2.71 5.09 -4.17
CA LEU A 43 2.66 3.62 -4.19
C LEU A 43 2.61 3.07 -5.63
N ASN A 44 1.78 3.64 -6.49
CA ASN A 44 1.70 3.22 -7.88
C ASN A 44 2.98 3.55 -8.67
N SER A 45 3.63 4.67 -8.35
CA SER A 45 4.89 5.07 -8.99
C SER A 45 6.08 4.21 -8.59
N ILE A 46 6.20 3.81 -7.32
CA ILE A 46 7.35 3.01 -6.85
C ILE A 46 7.25 1.54 -7.23
N THR A 47 6.01 1.04 -7.41
CA THR A 47 5.74 -0.32 -7.86
C THR A 47 5.55 -0.43 -9.38
N ASN A 48 5.44 0.71 -10.09
CA ASN A 48 5.12 0.78 -11.51
C ASN A 48 3.85 -0.01 -11.90
N HIS A 49 2.91 -0.15 -10.95
CA HIS A 49 1.66 -0.89 -11.08
C HIS A 49 0.53 -0.12 -10.39
N ASN A 50 -0.69 -0.20 -10.92
CA ASN A 50 -1.87 0.46 -10.33
C ASN A 50 -2.49 -0.38 -9.19
N ILE A 51 -1.73 -0.60 -8.12
CA ILE A 51 -2.15 -1.43 -6.98
C ILE A 51 -2.98 -0.66 -5.95
N ALA A 52 -2.74 0.65 -5.79
CA ALA A 52 -3.42 1.49 -4.83
C ALA A 52 -4.52 2.32 -5.51
N ARG A 53 -5.74 2.26 -4.96
CA ARG A 53 -6.86 3.06 -5.45
C ARG A 53 -6.64 4.54 -5.10
N ILE A 54 -6.79 5.40 -6.11
CA ILE A 54 -6.78 6.87 -5.97
C ILE A 54 -8.24 7.34 -5.93
N SER A 55 -8.75 7.70 -4.75
CA SER A 55 -10.10 8.32 -4.63
C SER A 55 -9.98 9.83 -4.69
N LYS A 56 -10.83 10.50 -5.48
CA LYS A 56 -10.93 11.97 -5.50
C LYS A 56 -11.79 12.49 -4.33
N THR A 57 -12.73 11.70 -3.82
CA THR A 57 -13.60 12.08 -2.70
C THR A 57 -12.86 11.94 -1.37
N PRO A 58 -12.68 13.03 -0.59
CA PRO A 58 -12.08 12.97 0.74
C PRO A 58 -12.97 12.15 1.70
N GLY A 59 -12.36 11.41 2.64
CA GLY A 59 -13.08 10.88 3.81
C GLY A 59 -13.57 9.42 3.76
N ARG A 60 -12.95 8.52 2.98
CA ARG A 60 -13.39 7.10 2.94
C ARG A 60 -12.37 6.02 3.35
N THR A 61 -11.21 6.40 3.87
CA THR A 61 -10.18 5.42 4.27
C THR A 61 -9.85 5.58 5.75
N THR A 62 -10.64 4.94 6.61
CA THR A 62 -10.28 4.61 8.01
C THR A 62 -9.52 3.28 8.11
N ALA A 63 -9.33 2.59 6.97
CA ALA A 63 -8.66 1.31 6.91
C ALA A 63 -7.17 1.44 6.56
N LEU A 64 -6.32 0.62 7.18
CA LEU A 64 -4.96 0.38 6.76
C LEU A 64 -4.98 -0.60 5.58
N ASN A 65 -4.33 -0.25 4.48
CA ASN A 65 -4.23 -1.13 3.32
C ASN A 65 -2.83 -1.75 3.27
N PHE A 66 -2.78 -3.07 3.27
CA PHE A 66 -1.55 -3.84 3.21
C PHE A 66 -1.29 -4.29 1.78
N PHE A 67 -0.04 -4.15 1.37
CA PHE A 67 0.46 -4.59 0.08
C PHE A 67 1.70 -5.43 0.35
N GLU A 68 1.77 -6.59 -0.30
CA GLU A 68 2.87 -7.53 -0.13
C GLU A 68 3.73 -7.56 -1.38
N ILE A 69 5.05 -7.62 -1.17
CA ILE A 69 6.04 -7.67 -2.23
C ILE A 69 6.47 -9.13 -2.39
N GLU A 70 6.34 -9.65 -3.61
CA GLU A 70 6.77 -11.00 -3.98
C GLU A 70 8.25 -11.19 -3.63
N LYS A 71 8.55 -12.20 -2.84
CA LYS A 71 9.93 -12.59 -2.57
C LYS A 71 10.44 -13.41 -3.75
N LYS A 72 11.37 -12.86 -4.53
CA LYS A 72 12.21 -13.69 -5.41
C LYS A 72 13.09 -14.57 -4.52
N ILE A 73 12.94 -15.88 -4.68
CA ILE A 73 13.85 -16.89 -4.13
C ILE A 73 15.10 -16.93 -5.02
#